data_AF-A0A1N6I122-F1
#
_entry.id   AF-A0A1N6I122-F1
#
_cell.length_a   1.000
_cell.length_b   1.000
_cell.length_c   1.000
_cell.angle_alpha   90.00
_cell.angle_beta   90.00
_cell.angle_gamma   90.00
#
_symmetry.space_group_name_H-M   'P 1'
#
loop_
_entity.id
_entity.type
_entity.pdbx_description
1 polymer ?
#
loop_
_entity_poly.entity_id
_entity_poly.type
_entity_poly.pdbx_seq_one_letter_code
_entity_poly.pdbx_strand_id
1 'polypeptide(L)'
;MDVIGGGLLVAVAAALWIAYLLPNWLRRRQYMATERNAVRLQQTLRILAETAETPEPVRVEATAREVAAQQRILQQREATARLTAEAEEREALAERWAAEGAVDAARLRVGVVLAAAAAATEPIAIIAPAEAPAAPVQSPRSSMSALARKRLRRGRALCSLLLLISLLTVIGGGIAAALGASLITPLIGAVGMALAFAGLVRLARVRPAAPVAARPATVVEARPFEPIDLVEPESPADGWVPQPLPRPLHLSRGTIAAMAMASIDAAAELKRAEAGDDIARRAAELEPELPVITPAAASASAARTRSEAAAMHDDVPASPYARMGIIDDARPGFEDLDAVLRRRRQAG
;
A
#
# COMPACT_ATOMS: atom_id res chain seq x y z
N MET A 1 4.51 -0.05 -17.79
CA MET A 1 3.74 0.20 -16.56
C MET A 1 4.03 1.62 -16.14
N ASP A 2 3.06 2.51 -16.28
CA ASP A 2 3.28 3.94 -16.07
C ASP A 2 3.52 4.21 -14.59
N VAL A 3 4.70 4.74 -14.26
CA VAL A 3 5.10 5.14 -12.89
C VAL A 3 4.05 6.06 -12.24
N ILE A 4 3.30 6.79 -13.06
CA ILE A 4 2.21 7.68 -12.66
C ILE A 4 0.99 6.90 -12.13
N GLY A 5 0.68 5.73 -12.70
CA GLY A 5 -0.42 4.88 -12.23
C GLY A 5 -0.07 4.15 -10.93
N GLY A 6 1.19 3.69 -10.81
CA GLY A 6 1.68 3.06 -9.58
C GLY A 6 1.71 4.02 -8.39
N GLY A 7 2.24 5.23 -8.58
CA GLY A 7 2.27 6.25 -7.53
C GLY A 7 0.88 6.69 -7.07
N LEU A 8 -0.09 6.76 -7.99
CA LEU A 8 -1.48 7.06 -7.66
C LEU A 8 -2.10 5.97 -6.78
N LEU A 9 -1.87 4.70 -7.11
CA LEU A 9 -2.43 3.57 -6.37
C LEU A 9 -1.84 3.47 -4.96
N VAL A 10 -0.53 3.74 -4.82
CA VAL A 10 0.15 3.83 -3.51
C VAL A 10 -0.36 5.01 -2.69
N ALA A 11 -0.55 6.18 -3.31
CA ALA A 11 -1.09 7.35 -2.60
C ALA A 11 -2.51 7.12 -2.10
N VAL A 12 -3.37 6.47 -2.91
CA VAL A 12 -4.72 6.09 -2.50
C VAL A 12 -4.69 5.06 -1.37
N ALA A 13 -3.83 4.04 -1.47
CA ALA A 13 -3.68 3.03 -0.41
C ALA A 13 -3.19 3.65 0.91
N ALA A 14 -2.19 4.53 0.85
CA ALA A 14 -1.68 5.24 2.02
C ALA A 14 -2.75 6.15 2.65
N ALA A 15 -3.53 6.86 1.83
CA ALA A 15 -4.60 7.71 2.32
C ALA A 15 -5.74 6.91 2.97
N LEU A 16 -6.12 5.77 2.38
CA LEU A 16 -7.10 4.85 2.96
C LEU A 16 -6.61 4.27 4.29
N TRP A 17 -5.32 3.93 4.35
CA TRP A 17 -4.69 3.45 5.57
C TRP A 17 -4.71 4.50 6.68
N ILE A 18 -4.35 5.75 6.38
CA ILE A 18 -4.43 6.86 7.35
C ILE A 18 -5.87 7.11 7.79
N ALA A 19 -6.82 7.15 6.85
CA ALA A 19 -8.24 7.36 7.16
C ALA A 19 -8.80 6.27 8.09
N TYR A 20 -8.31 5.04 7.96
CA TYR A 20 -8.69 3.93 8.84
C TYR A 20 -7.96 3.96 10.18
N LEU A 21 -6.65 4.22 10.19
CA LEU A 21 -5.82 4.06 11.37
C LEU A 21 -5.88 5.27 12.31
N LEU A 22 -5.95 6.48 11.76
CA LEU A 22 -5.92 7.73 12.52
C LEU A 22 -7.07 7.83 13.55
N PRO A 23 -8.33 7.48 13.21
CA PRO A 23 -9.44 7.53 14.17
C PRO A 23 -9.29 6.51 15.30
N ASN A 24 -8.84 5.30 14.97
CA ASN A 24 -8.67 4.24 15.96
C ASN A 24 -7.56 4.59 16.95
N TRP A 25 -6.45 5.15 16.46
CA TRP A 25 -5.32 5.53 17.29
C TRP A 25 -5.61 6.74 18.18
N LEU A 26 -6.35 7.74 17.66
CA LEU A 26 -6.81 8.88 18.43
C LEU A 26 -7.76 8.47 19.56
N ARG A 27 -8.73 7.58 19.30
CA ARG A 27 -9.64 7.06 20.34
C ARG A 27 -8.87 6.32 21.44
N ARG A 28 -7.90 5.48 21.06
CA ARG A 28 -7.08 4.72 22.02
C ARG A 28 -6.21 5.64 22.88
N ARG A 29 -5.67 6.73 22.30
CA ARG A 29 -4.92 7.75 23.05
C ARG A 29 -5.79 8.57 24.00
N GLN A 30 -6.98 8.97 23.54
CA GLN A 30 -7.95 9.69 24.39
C GLN A 30 -8.38 8.83 25.56
N TYR A 31 -8.66 7.54 25.32
CA TYR A 31 -9.01 6.58 26.35
C TYR A 31 -7.89 6.41 27.40
N MET A 32 -6.64 6.28 26.97
CA MET A 32 -5.48 6.20 27.87
C MET A 32 -5.23 7.48 28.67
N ALA A 33 -5.52 8.65 28.09
CA ALA A 33 -5.44 9.93 28.80
C ALA A 33 -6.52 10.04 29.87
N THR A 34 -7.75 9.62 29.56
CA THR A 34 -8.87 9.62 30.51
C THR A 34 -8.68 8.58 31.61
N GLU A 35 -8.16 7.39 31.29
CA GLU A 35 -7.84 6.37 32.29
C GLU A 35 -6.76 6.84 33.25
N ARG A 36 -5.68 7.45 32.76
CA ARG A 36 -4.63 7.99 33.65
C ARG A 36 -5.15 9.13 34.52
N ASN A 37 -6.10 9.92 34.03
CA ASN A 37 -6.74 10.97 34.82
C ASN A 37 -7.65 10.36 35.90
N ALA A 38 -8.44 9.34 35.55
CA ALA A 38 -9.26 8.59 36.49
C ALA A 38 -8.42 7.88 37.56
N VAL A 39 -7.30 7.25 37.17
CA VAL A 39 -6.36 6.59 38.11
C VAL A 39 -5.73 7.63 39.04
N ARG A 40 -5.32 8.78 38.53
CA ARG A 40 -4.80 9.87 39.38
C ARG A 40 -5.86 10.37 40.34
N LEU A 41 -7.11 10.54 39.89
CA LEU A 41 -8.21 10.96 40.76
C LEU A 41 -8.51 9.93 41.83
N GLN A 42 -8.58 8.64 41.47
CA GLN A 42 -8.76 7.54 42.43
C GLN A 42 -7.61 7.47 43.42
N GLN A 43 -6.37 7.64 42.95
CA GLN A 43 -5.18 7.66 43.80
C GLN A 43 -5.14 8.91 44.68
N THR A 44 -5.59 10.08 44.20
CA THR A 44 -5.71 11.28 45.03
C THR A 44 -6.83 11.15 46.04
N LEU A 45 -7.97 10.52 45.70
CA LEU A 45 -9.06 10.27 46.65
C LEU A 45 -8.64 9.24 47.70
N ARG A 46 -7.90 8.21 47.29
CA ARG A 46 -7.28 7.22 48.17
C ARG A 46 -6.32 7.88 49.14
N ILE A 47 -5.38 8.69 48.62
CA ILE A 47 -4.44 9.43 49.46
C ILE A 47 -5.20 10.40 50.36
N LEU A 48 -6.17 11.18 49.86
CA LEU A 48 -6.96 12.09 50.69
C LEU A 48 -7.75 11.36 51.79
N ALA A 49 -8.26 10.16 51.51
CA ALA A 49 -8.91 9.31 52.51
C ALA A 49 -7.90 8.76 53.53
N GLU A 50 -6.71 8.35 53.07
CA GLU A 50 -5.60 7.90 53.93
C GLU A 50 -4.97 9.07 54.72
N THR A 51 -5.04 10.31 54.22
CA THR A 51 -4.51 11.53 54.88
C THR A 51 -5.55 12.18 55.80
N ALA A 52 -6.79 11.67 55.84
CA ALA A 52 -7.82 12.14 56.78
C ALA A 52 -7.56 11.64 58.21
N GLU A 53 -6.75 10.58 58.39
CA GLU A 53 -6.15 10.23 59.68
C GLU A 53 -4.92 11.11 59.94
N THR A 54 -5.16 12.31 60.48
CA THR A 54 -4.17 13.25 61.06
C THR A 54 -2.89 13.51 60.26
N PRO A 55 -2.80 14.62 59.50
CA PRO A 55 -1.60 14.93 58.73
C PRO A 55 -0.47 15.38 59.67
N GLU A 56 0.61 14.59 59.74
CA GLU A 56 1.89 15.15 60.16
C GLU A 56 2.29 16.19 59.09
N PRO A 57 2.59 17.46 59.47
CA PRO A 57 2.85 18.52 58.52
C PRO A 57 4.17 18.26 57.79
N VAL A 58 4.12 17.54 56.68
CA VAL A 58 5.23 17.44 55.73
C VAL A 58 5.33 18.79 55.01
N ARG A 59 6.11 19.69 55.61
CA ARG A 59 6.60 20.86 54.92
C ARG A 59 7.45 20.36 53.75
N VAL A 60 6.88 20.43 52.55
CA VAL A 60 7.66 20.32 51.32
C VAL A 60 8.45 21.62 51.22
N GLU A 61 9.52 21.72 52.01
CA GLU A 61 10.59 22.66 51.73
C GLU A 61 11.21 22.15 50.44
N ALA A 62 10.69 22.65 49.31
CA ALA A 62 11.29 22.49 47.99
C ALA A 62 12.74 22.90 48.14
N THR A 63 13.59 21.91 48.37
CA THR A 63 14.93 22.17 48.86
C THR A 63 15.60 22.86 47.69
N ALA A 64 16.22 24.03 47.88
CA ALA A 64 16.78 24.81 46.76
C ALA A 64 17.69 23.97 45.83
N ARG A 65 18.24 22.88 46.38
CA ARG A 65 18.99 21.83 45.66
C ARG A 65 18.14 21.01 44.67
N GLU A 66 16.92 20.64 44.99
CA GLU A 66 16.00 19.90 44.11
C GLU A 66 15.52 20.79 42.95
N VAL A 67 15.19 22.05 43.24
CA VAL A 67 14.85 23.02 42.20
C VAL A 67 16.04 23.25 41.26
N ALA A 68 17.25 23.36 41.80
CA ALA A 68 18.47 23.47 41.00
C ALA A 68 18.75 22.20 40.18
N ALA A 69 18.50 21.00 40.73
CA ALA A 69 18.63 19.75 39.99
C ALA A 69 17.61 19.65 38.84
N GLN A 70 16.36 20.03 39.09
CA GLN A 70 15.29 20.03 38.08
C GLN A 70 15.56 21.06 36.98
N GLN A 71 16.05 22.25 37.34
CA GLN A 71 16.49 23.27 36.38
C GLN A 71 17.66 22.78 35.52
N ARG A 72 18.64 22.07 36.11
CA ARG A 72 19.75 21.47 35.35
C ARG A 72 19.25 20.42 34.36
N ILE A 73 18.30 19.57 34.75
CA ILE A 73 17.72 18.55 33.86
C ILE A 73 16.98 19.22 32.69
N LEU A 74 16.22 20.30 32.96
CA LEU A 74 15.54 21.06 31.91
C LEU A 74 16.54 21.72 30.96
N GLN A 75 17.59 22.35 31.48
CA GLN A 75 18.64 22.96 30.66
C GLN A 75 19.38 21.91 29.81
N GLN A 76 19.68 20.74 30.36
CA GLN A 76 20.29 19.64 29.61
C GLN A 76 19.38 19.18 28.47
N ARG A 77 18.07 19.07 28.71
CA ARG A 77 17.09 18.70 27.68
C ARG A 77 16.99 19.76 26.59
N GLU A 78 16.95 21.03 26.96
CA GLU A 78 16.96 22.13 25.99
C GLU A 78 18.25 22.13 25.16
N ALA A 79 19.41 21.89 25.78
CA ALA A 79 20.67 21.80 25.06
C ALA A 79 20.67 20.63 24.08
N THR A 80 20.19 19.45 24.47
CA THR A 80 20.07 18.31 23.56
C THR A 80 19.11 18.61 22.40
N ALA A 81 17.97 19.26 22.66
CA ALA A 81 17.01 19.62 21.64
C ALA A 81 17.54 20.64 20.63
N ARG A 82 18.39 21.58 21.08
CA ARG A 82 19.08 22.53 20.20
C ARG A 82 20.08 21.82 19.29
N LEU A 83 20.88 20.93 19.84
CA LEU A 83 21.86 20.16 19.05
C LEU A 83 21.20 19.28 18.00
N THR A 84 20.05 18.66 18.32
CA THR A 84 19.29 17.88 17.34
C THR A 84 18.71 18.76 16.24
N ALA A 85 18.17 19.93 16.58
CA ALA A 85 17.65 20.87 15.58
C ALA A 85 18.75 21.38 14.64
N GLU A 86 19.93 21.72 15.16
CA GLU A 86 21.07 22.12 14.34
C GLU A 86 21.57 21.00 13.43
N ALA A 87 21.52 19.75 13.89
CA ALA A 87 21.88 18.59 13.07
C ALA A 87 20.89 18.40 11.91
N GLU A 88 19.59 18.48 12.19
CA GLU A 88 18.53 18.41 11.17
C GLU A 88 18.64 19.54 10.14
N GLU A 89 18.97 20.77 10.57
CA GLU A 89 19.20 21.89 9.64
C GLU A 89 20.41 21.67 8.74
N ARG A 90 21.51 21.13 9.29
CA ARG A 90 22.71 20.81 8.50
C ARG A 90 22.44 19.70 7.49
N GLU A 91 21.68 18.68 7.87
CA GLU A 91 21.25 17.61 6.96
C GLU A 91 20.36 18.18 5.84
N ALA A 92 19.39 19.03 6.17
CA ALA A 92 18.53 19.67 5.18
C ALA A 92 19.30 20.57 4.19
N LEU A 93 20.34 21.27 4.67
CA LEU A 93 21.23 22.06 3.80
C LEU A 93 22.08 21.16 2.90
N ALA A 94 22.63 20.07 3.45
CA ALA A 94 23.38 19.08 2.67
C ALA A 94 22.53 18.45 1.56
N GLU A 95 21.27 18.10 1.85
CA GLU A 95 20.32 17.59 0.86
C GLU A 95 20.04 18.61 -0.25
N ARG A 96 19.89 19.90 0.10
CA ARG A 96 19.69 20.98 -0.89
C ARG A 96 20.88 21.13 -1.82
N TRP A 97 22.10 21.18 -1.27
CA TRP A 97 23.32 21.27 -2.07
C TRP A 97 23.54 20.02 -2.93
N ALA A 98 23.24 18.82 -2.41
CA ALA A 98 23.30 17.58 -3.19
C ALA A 98 22.29 17.59 -4.34
N ALA A 99 21.07 18.09 -4.11
CA ALA A 99 20.04 18.22 -5.14
C ALA A 99 20.44 19.23 -6.23
N GLU A 100 20.98 20.39 -5.85
CA GLU A 100 21.50 21.39 -6.78
C GLU A 100 22.63 20.82 -7.64
N GLY A 101 23.61 20.14 -7.02
CA GLY A 101 24.69 19.48 -7.74
C GLY A 101 24.22 18.38 -8.69
N ALA A 102 23.18 17.62 -8.32
CA ALA A 102 22.59 16.61 -9.19
C ALA A 102 21.91 17.22 -10.43
N VAL A 103 21.24 18.38 -10.28
CA VAL A 103 20.63 19.13 -11.38
C VAL A 103 21.70 19.66 -12.34
N ASP A 104 22.80 20.21 -11.83
CA ASP A 104 23.88 20.73 -12.66
C ASP A 104 24.62 19.61 -13.39
N ALA A 105 24.89 18.48 -12.72
CA ALA A 105 25.43 17.29 -13.39
C ALA A 105 24.50 16.76 -14.48
N ALA A 106 23.18 16.80 -14.28
CA ALA A 106 22.21 16.42 -15.30
C ALA A 106 22.22 17.40 -16.50
N ARG A 107 22.32 18.71 -16.25
CA ARG A 107 22.46 19.73 -17.32
C ARG A 107 23.71 19.50 -18.16
N LEU A 108 24.86 19.22 -17.53
CA LEU A 108 26.09 18.92 -18.25
C LEU A 108 25.97 17.66 -19.10
N ARG A 109 25.37 16.57 -18.59
CA ARG A 109 25.12 15.35 -19.38
C ARG A 109 24.22 15.61 -20.58
N VAL A 110 23.15 16.39 -20.40
CA VAL A 110 22.28 16.78 -21.52
C VAL A 110 23.03 17.66 -22.52
N GLY A 111 23.86 18.59 -22.04
CA GLY A 111 24.72 19.43 -22.88
C GLY A 111 25.70 18.60 -23.72
N VAL A 112 26.35 17.59 -23.13
CA VAL A 112 27.26 16.66 -23.85
C VAL A 112 26.50 15.85 -24.90
N VAL A 113 25.31 15.33 -24.59
CA VAL A 113 24.49 14.60 -25.56
C VAL A 113 24.03 15.49 -26.71
N LEU A 114 23.64 16.74 -26.42
CA LEU A 114 23.26 17.72 -27.43
C LEU A 114 24.45 18.16 -28.28
N ALA A 115 25.63 18.35 -27.69
CA ALA A 115 26.87 18.67 -28.41
C ALA A 115 27.34 17.50 -29.29
N ALA A 116 27.24 16.26 -28.79
CA ALA A 116 27.51 15.07 -29.59
C ALA A 116 26.52 14.91 -30.75
N ALA A 117 25.24 15.23 -30.53
CA ALA A 117 24.23 15.26 -31.59
C ALA A 117 24.48 16.38 -32.61
N ALA A 118 24.94 17.56 -32.16
CA ALA A 118 25.31 18.67 -33.05
C ALA A 118 26.56 18.33 -33.89
N ALA A 119 27.59 17.74 -33.29
CA ALA A 119 28.79 17.29 -34.00
C ALA A 119 28.48 16.18 -35.02
N ALA A 120 27.51 15.31 -34.75
CA ALA A 120 27.03 14.31 -35.72
C ALA A 120 26.28 14.93 -36.92
N THR A 121 25.96 16.23 -36.87
CA THR A 121 25.25 16.95 -37.94
C THR A 121 26.19 17.88 -38.74
N GLU A 122 27.50 17.86 -38.50
CA GLU A 122 28.45 18.61 -39.33
C GLU A 122 28.57 17.94 -40.72
N PRO A 123 28.24 18.65 -41.81
CA PRO A 123 28.34 18.08 -43.14
C PRO A 123 29.81 17.91 -43.53
N ILE A 124 30.18 16.67 -43.85
CA ILE A 124 31.48 16.33 -44.44
C ILE A 124 31.64 17.13 -45.74
N ALA A 125 32.60 18.06 -45.76
CA ALA A 125 32.92 18.88 -46.92
C ALA A 125 33.58 18.03 -48.01
N ILE A 126 32.78 17.54 -48.97
CA ILE A 126 33.26 16.93 -50.21
C ILE A 126 33.33 18.04 -51.26
N ILE A 127 34.52 18.26 -51.79
CA ILE A 127 34.76 19.15 -52.94
C ILE A 127 34.19 18.46 -54.19
N ALA A 128 33.15 19.02 -54.80
CA ALA A 128 32.73 18.69 -56.18
C ALA A 128 31.88 19.84 -56.79
N PRO A 129 31.90 20.01 -58.12
CA PRO A 129 31.46 21.23 -58.81
C PRO A 129 29.95 21.32 -59.05
N ALA A 130 29.51 22.57 -59.18
CA ALA A 130 28.22 23.13 -59.60
C ALA A 130 27.13 22.20 -60.17
N GLU A 131 25.98 22.13 -59.47
CA GLU A 131 24.62 22.09 -60.04
C GLU A 131 23.58 22.47 -58.93
N ALA A 132 22.39 22.93 -59.35
CA ALA A 132 21.39 23.80 -58.69
C ALA A 132 20.74 23.39 -57.33
N PRO A 133 20.10 24.34 -56.59
CA PRO A 133 19.73 24.16 -55.19
C PRO A 133 18.31 23.59 -54.97
N ALA A 134 18.20 22.53 -54.17
CA ALA A 134 16.95 22.08 -53.57
C ALA A 134 17.02 22.23 -52.04
N ALA A 135 16.21 23.14 -51.51
CA ALA A 135 16.13 23.46 -50.09
C ALA A 135 15.27 22.46 -49.30
N PRO A 136 15.67 22.00 -48.09
CA PRO A 136 14.81 21.22 -47.22
C PRO A 136 13.92 22.14 -46.35
N VAL A 137 12.63 22.21 -46.66
CA VAL A 137 11.63 22.89 -45.82
C VAL A 137 11.21 21.98 -44.67
N GLN A 138 11.97 21.97 -43.57
CA GLN A 138 11.48 21.42 -42.31
C GLN A 138 10.46 22.41 -41.71
N SER A 139 9.18 22.04 -41.76
CA SER A 139 8.09 22.91 -41.34
C SER A 139 7.99 23.01 -39.80
N PRO A 140 8.10 24.21 -39.18
CA PRO A 140 8.04 24.44 -37.72
C PRO A 140 6.67 24.13 -37.09
N ARG A 141 5.67 23.74 -37.88
CA ARG A 141 4.31 23.44 -37.40
C ARG A 141 4.19 22.10 -36.67
N SER A 142 5.07 21.13 -36.97
CA SER A 142 5.04 19.80 -36.34
C SER A 142 5.47 19.85 -34.86
N SER A 143 6.48 20.65 -34.54
CA SER A 143 7.02 20.81 -33.17
C SER A 143 6.04 21.54 -32.25
N MET A 144 5.36 22.58 -32.72
CA MET A 144 4.32 23.29 -31.96
C MET A 144 3.13 22.37 -31.58
N SER A 145 2.74 21.46 -32.48
CA SER A 145 1.65 20.49 -32.22
C SER A 145 2.00 19.45 -31.14
N ALA A 146 3.29 19.11 -31.00
CA ALA A 146 3.75 18.16 -30.00
C ALA A 146 3.78 18.78 -28.59
N LEU A 147 4.18 20.05 -28.48
CA LEU A 147 4.18 20.80 -27.22
C LEU A 147 2.75 21.07 -26.71
N ALA A 148 1.81 21.40 -27.61
CA ALA A 148 0.40 21.60 -27.26
C ALA A 148 -0.26 20.32 -26.71
N ARG A 149 0.03 19.15 -27.29
CA ARG A 149 -0.44 17.85 -26.80
C ARG A 149 0.11 17.50 -25.42
N LYS A 150 1.40 17.78 -25.17
CA LYS A 150 2.01 17.56 -23.83
C LYS A 150 1.37 18.45 -22.76
N ARG A 151 1.07 19.72 -23.08
CA ARG A 151 0.37 20.64 -22.17
C ARG A 151 -1.03 20.16 -21.79
N LEU A 152 -1.79 19.63 -22.75
CA LEU A 152 -3.15 19.12 -22.50
C LEU A 152 -3.14 17.87 -21.59
N ARG A 153 -2.16 16.97 -21.76
CA ARG A 153 -1.98 15.79 -20.89
C ARG A 153 -1.58 16.19 -19.47
N ARG A 154 -0.66 17.16 -19.32
CA ARG A 154 -0.27 17.70 -18.01
C ARG A 154 -1.43 18.41 -17.29
N GLY A 155 -2.25 19.16 -18.02
CA GLY A 155 -3.44 19.81 -17.46
C GLY A 155 -4.47 18.81 -16.92
N ARG A 156 -4.71 17.71 -17.63
CA ARG A 156 -5.59 16.62 -17.17
C ARG A 156 -5.05 15.93 -15.92
N ALA A 157 -3.75 15.63 -15.88
CA ALA A 157 -3.10 15.00 -14.73
C ALA A 157 -3.12 15.90 -13.47
N LEU A 158 -2.89 17.21 -13.64
CA LEU A 158 -2.98 18.16 -12.54
C LEU A 158 -4.41 18.30 -12.01
N CYS A 159 -5.41 18.37 -12.89
CA CYS A 159 -6.80 18.44 -12.45
C CYS A 159 -7.26 17.16 -11.74
N SER A 160 -6.82 15.98 -12.21
CA SER A 160 -7.14 14.71 -11.53
C SER A 160 -6.45 14.60 -10.18
N LEU A 161 -5.21 15.09 -10.05
CA LEU A 161 -4.50 15.15 -8.77
C LEU A 161 -5.23 16.07 -7.78
N LEU A 162 -5.61 17.27 -8.23
CA LEU A 162 -6.37 18.22 -7.41
C LEU A 162 -7.72 17.64 -6.97
N LEU A 163 -8.44 16.96 -7.85
CA LEU A 163 -9.70 16.29 -7.50
C LEU A 163 -9.47 15.23 -6.42
N LEU A 164 -8.43 14.42 -6.53
CA LEU A 164 -8.08 13.40 -5.53
C LEU A 164 -7.72 14.03 -4.18
N ILE A 165 -6.91 15.08 -4.16
CA ILE A 165 -6.58 15.82 -2.93
C ILE A 165 -7.84 16.41 -2.29
N SER A 166 -8.74 16.97 -3.10
CA SER A 166 -10.01 17.53 -2.64
C SER A 166 -10.94 16.46 -2.05
N LEU A 167 -11.00 15.29 -2.68
CA LEU A 167 -11.78 14.15 -2.18
C LEU A 167 -11.24 13.66 -0.83
N LEU A 168 -9.92 13.54 -0.70
CA LEU A 168 -9.30 13.16 0.57
C LEU A 168 -9.56 14.19 1.68
N THR A 169 -9.58 15.48 1.36
CA THR A 169 -9.92 16.53 2.34
C THR A 169 -11.39 16.52 2.74
N VAL A 170 -12.31 16.21 1.81
CA VAL A 170 -13.74 16.01 2.17
C VAL A 170 -13.92 14.80 3.08
N ILE A 171 -13.29 13.66 2.76
CA ILE A 171 -13.41 12.44 3.54
C ILE A 171 -12.79 12.64 4.93
N GLY A 172 -11.55 13.17 5.01
CA GLY A 172 -10.88 13.45 6.27
C GLY A 172 -11.61 14.50 7.10
N GLY A 173 -12.13 15.55 6.47
CA GLY A 173 -12.95 16.58 7.12
C GLY A 173 -14.28 16.04 7.64
N GLY A 174 -14.94 15.15 6.91
CA GLY A 174 -16.18 14.50 7.35
C GLY A 174 -15.96 13.58 8.55
N ILE A 175 -14.87 12.81 8.55
CA ILE A 175 -14.46 11.99 9.71
C ILE A 175 -14.18 12.89 10.91
N ALA A 176 -13.38 13.96 10.74
CA ALA A 176 -13.09 14.90 11.81
C ALA A 176 -14.36 15.56 12.37
N ALA A 177 -15.33 15.92 11.51
CA ALA A 177 -16.61 16.47 11.93
C ALA A 177 -17.45 15.48 12.75
N ALA A 178 -17.44 14.19 12.40
CA ALA A 178 -18.08 13.14 13.20
C ALA A 178 -17.42 12.95 14.58
N LEU A 179 -16.18 13.42 14.74
CA LEU A 179 -15.44 13.49 16.01
C LEU A 179 -15.54 14.86 16.71
N GLY A 180 -16.42 15.76 16.25
CA GLY A 180 -16.71 17.06 16.86
C GLY A 180 -15.88 18.23 16.32
N ALA A 181 -15.11 18.04 15.24
CA ALA A 181 -14.40 19.13 14.59
C ALA A 181 -15.33 20.01 13.72
N SER A 182 -14.86 21.21 13.38
CA SER A 182 -15.63 22.18 12.59
C SER A 182 -15.90 21.71 11.15
N LEU A 183 -17.12 21.95 10.66
CA LEU A 183 -17.58 21.65 9.29
C LEU A 183 -16.88 22.49 8.19
N ILE A 184 -16.01 23.41 8.56
CA ILE A 184 -15.28 24.26 7.61
C ILE A 184 -14.33 23.43 6.73
N THR A 185 -13.69 22.40 7.29
CA THR A 185 -12.74 21.54 6.57
C THR A 185 -13.39 20.76 5.42
N PRO A 186 -14.52 20.04 5.60
CA PRO A 186 -15.19 19.37 4.47
C PRO A 186 -15.79 20.37 3.47
N LEU A 187 -16.21 21.57 3.90
CA LEU A 187 -16.72 22.61 3.00
C LEU A 187 -15.65 23.09 2.01
N ILE A 188 -14.42 23.35 2.49
CA ILE A 188 -13.28 23.74 1.65
C ILE A 188 -12.95 22.64 0.65
N GLY A 189 -12.95 21.38 1.08
CA GLY A 189 -12.76 20.22 0.20
C GLY A 189 -13.85 20.10 -0.87
N ALA A 190 -15.10 20.42 -0.55
CA ALA A 190 -16.20 20.38 -1.50
C ALA A 190 -16.07 21.49 -2.57
N VAL A 191 -15.65 22.70 -2.17
CA VAL A 191 -15.38 23.81 -3.10
C VAL A 191 -14.22 23.47 -4.04
N GLY A 192 -13.13 22.90 -3.52
CA GLY A 192 -12.00 22.44 -4.33
C GLY A 192 -12.41 21.36 -5.34
N MET A 193 -13.34 20.46 -4.95
CA MET A 193 -13.85 19.39 -5.81
C MET A 193 -14.63 19.98 -6.98
N ALA A 194 -15.50 20.95 -6.72
CA ALA A 194 -16.29 21.63 -7.75
C ALA A 194 -15.39 22.35 -8.76
N LEU A 195 -14.34 23.03 -8.29
CA LEU A 195 -13.36 23.72 -9.16
C LEU A 195 -12.56 22.74 -10.03
N ALA A 196 -12.07 21.63 -9.46
CA ALA A 196 -11.34 20.61 -10.20
C ALA A 196 -12.23 19.93 -11.25
N PHE A 197 -13.48 19.65 -10.91
CA PHE A 197 -14.47 19.07 -11.82
C PHE A 197 -14.80 20.04 -12.97
N ALA A 198 -15.03 21.32 -12.67
CA ALA A 198 -15.23 22.36 -13.69
C ALA A 198 -14.01 22.48 -14.63
N GLY A 199 -12.80 22.39 -14.09
CA GLY A 199 -11.56 22.34 -14.87
C GLY A 199 -11.52 21.15 -15.84
N LEU A 200 -11.84 19.94 -15.36
CA LEU A 200 -11.92 18.73 -16.20
C LEU A 200 -12.97 18.85 -17.30
N VAL A 201 -14.17 19.37 -17.00
CA VAL A 201 -15.23 19.59 -18.00
C VAL A 201 -14.79 20.59 -19.06
N ARG A 202 -14.12 21.68 -18.66
CA ARG A 202 -13.56 22.66 -19.61
C ARG A 202 -12.51 22.03 -20.52
N LEU A 203 -11.59 21.23 -19.96
CA LEU A 203 -10.57 20.52 -20.74
C LEU A 203 -11.14 19.40 -21.62
N ALA A 204 -12.27 18.80 -21.24
CA ALA A 204 -12.97 17.81 -22.06
C ALA A 204 -13.69 18.45 -23.25
N ARG A 205 -14.20 19.68 -23.10
CA ARG A 205 -14.79 20.46 -24.20
C ARG A 205 -13.76 20.94 -25.21
N VAL A 206 -12.50 21.13 -24.80
CA VAL A 206 -11.38 21.38 -25.72
C VAL A 206 -11.06 20.07 -26.45
N ARG A 207 -11.76 19.83 -27.56
CA ARG A 207 -11.40 18.78 -28.51
C ARG A 207 -10.15 19.23 -29.26
N PRO A 208 -8.97 18.62 -29.06
CA PRO A 208 -7.87 18.87 -29.97
C PRO A 208 -8.33 18.47 -31.36
N ALA A 209 -8.14 19.35 -32.36
CA ALA A 209 -8.40 19.00 -33.75
C ALA A 209 -7.68 17.67 -34.03
N ALA A 210 -8.46 16.65 -34.39
CA ALA A 210 -7.90 15.36 -34.76
C ALA A 210 -6.89 15.64 -35.89
N PRO A 211 -5.68 15.06 -35.84
CA PRO A 211 -4.79 15.17 -36.97
C PRO A 211 -5.53 14.53 -38.15
N VAL A 212 -6.00 15.35 -39.08
CA VAL A 212 -6.24 14.90 -40.44
C VAL A 212 -4.84 14.50 -40.89
N ALA A 213 -4.56 13.19 -40.83
CA ALA A 213 -3.41 12.64 -41.50
C ALA A 213 -3.61 13.05 -42.95
N ALA A 214 -2.89 14.08 -43.39
CA ALA A 214 -2.77 14.38 -44.81
C ALA A 214 -2.25 13.07 -45.40
N ARG A 215 -3.13 12.34 -46.10
CA ARG A 215 -2.72 11.23 -46.94
C ARG A 215 -1.56 11.78 -47.76
N PRO A 216 -0.41 11.09 -47.84
CA PRO A 216 0.64 11.52 -48.73
C PRO A 216 -0.02 11.70 -50.09
N ALA A 217 -0.01 12.94 -50.59
CA ALA A 217 -0.42 13.20 -51.95
C ALA A 217 0.62 12.49 -52.80
N THR A 218 0.33 11.23 -53.16
CA THR A 218 1.02 10.54 -54.22
C THR A 218 0.85 11.45 -55.42
N VAL A 219 1.95 12.07 -55.85
CA VAL A 219 2.00 12.78 -57.12
C VAL A 219 1.53 11.78 -58.15
N VAL A 220 0.33 11.98 -58.67
CA VAL A 220 -0.19 11.19 -59.78
C VAL A 220 0.60 11.68 -60.99
N GLU A 221 1.71 11.00 -61.27
CA GLU A 221 2.27 11.03 -62.62
C GLU A 221 1.17 10.56 -63.56
N ALA A 222 0.77 11.44 -64.48
CA ALA A 222 -0.12 11.09 -65.57
C ALA A 222 0.60 10.10 -66.48
N ARG A 223 0.51 8.81 -66.15
CA ARG A 223 0.89 7.74 -67.08
C ARG A 223 -0.17 7.70 -68.19
N PRO A 224 0.23 7.67 -69.48
CA PRO A 224 -0.71 7.45 -70.57
C PRO A 224 -1.43 6.12 -70.34
N PHE A 225 -2.74 6.11 -70.56
CA PHE A 225 -3.61 4.96 -70.33
C PHE A 225 -3.21 3.83 -71.28
N GLU A 226 -2.55 2.80 -70.75
CA GLU A 226 -2.36 1.52 -71.40
C GLU A 226 -3.62 0.67 -71.10
N PRO A 227 -4.32 0.14 -72.11
CA PRO A 227 -5.45 -0.75 -71.89
C PRO A 227 -5.01 -1.95 -71.03
N ILE A 228 -5.60 -2.05 -69.84
CA ILE A 228 -5.37 -3.17 -68.93
C ILE A 228 -6.08 -4.38 -69.54
N ASP A 229 -5.34 -5.31 -70.14
CA ASP A 229 -5.81 -6.68 -70.27
C ASP A 229 -5.90 -7.24 -68.85
N LEU A 230 -7.12 -7.29 -68.34
CA LEU A 230 -7.45 -7.94 -67.08
C LEU A 230 -7.20 -9.44 -67.29
N VAL A 231 -5.99 -9.90 -67.02
CA VAL A 231 -5.79 -11.31 -66.68
C VAL A 231 -6.56 -11.51 -65.39
N GLU A 232 -7.72 -12.17 -65.50
CA GLU A 232 -8.49 -12.67 -64.38
C GLU A 232 -7.50 -13.32 -63.41
N PRO A 233 -7.30 -12.79 -62.19
CA PRO A 233 -6.42 -13.46 -61.25
C PRO A 233 -7.02 -14.85 -61.02
N GLU A 234 -6.28 -15.90 -61.32
CA GLU A 234 -6.63 -17.26 -60.90
C GLU A 234 -7.00 -17.18 -59.43
N SER A 235 -8.30 -17.35 -59.16
CA SER A 235 -8.84 -17.35 -57.81
C SER A 235 -8.08 -18.44 -57.05
N PRO A 236 -7.29 -18.10 -56.02
CA PRO A 236 -6.69 -19.14 -55.20
C PRO A 236 -7.88 -19.93 -54.66
N ALA A 237 -7.94 -21.22 -55.00
CA ALA A 237 -9.04 -22.08 -54.64
C ALA A 237 -9.43 -21.82 -53.18
N ASP A 238 -10.66 -21.34 -52.96
CA ASP A 238 -11.25 -21.10 -51.65
C ASP A 238 -11.38 -22.45 -50.93
N GLY A 239 -10.25 -22.93 -50.42
CA GLY A 239 -10.16 -24.09 -49.57
C GLY A 239 -10.67 -23.68 -48.20
N TRP A 240 -11.72 -24.35 -47.72
CA TRP A 240 -12.20 -24.19 -46.35
C TRP A 240 -11.05 -24.40 -45.37
N VAL A 241 -10.63 -23.32 -44.69
CA VAL A 241 -9.61 -23.38 -43.66
C VAL A 241 -10.31 -23.67 -42.32
N PRO A 242 -10.08 -24.82 -41.69
CA PRO A 242 -10.70 -25.13 -40.41
C PRO A 242 -10.31 -24.10 -39.36
N GLN A 243 -11.30 -23.50 -38.72
CA GLN A 243 -11.09 -22.59 -37.60
C GLN A 243 -10.56 -23.40 -36.40
N PRO A 244 -9.43 -23.00 -35.78
CA PRO A 244 -8.85 -23.77 -34.69
C PRO A 244 -9.80 -23.78 -33.49
N LEU A 245 -9.95 -24.96 -32.87
CA LEU A 245 -10.75 -25.11 -31.66
C LEU A 245 -10.21 -24.21 -30.54
N PRO A 246 -11.11 -23.65 -29.71
CA PRO A 246 -10.70 -22.86 -28.55
C PRO A 246 -9.82 -23.69 -27.61
N ARG A 247 -8.75 -23.08 -27.12
CA ARG A 247 -7.80 -23.74 -26.22
C ARG A 247 -8.49 -24.25 -24.95
N PRO A 248 -8.16 -25.45 -24.47
CA PRO A 248 -8.77 -26.00 -23.26
C PRO A 248 -8.42 -25.12 -22.05
N LEU A 249 -9.38 -25.03 -21.12
CA LEU A 249 -9.42 -24.02 -20.06
C LEU A 249 -8.18 -24.03 -19.14
N HIS A 250 -7.59 -25.20 -18.89
CA HIS A 250 -6.38 -25.37 -18.07
C HIS A 250 -5.10 -24.86 -18.73
N LEU A 251 -5.06 -24.73 -20.07
CA LEU A 251 -3.97 -24.11 -20.83
C LEU A 251 -4.21 -22.61 -21.06
N SER A 252 -5.33 -22.08 -20.57
CA SER A 252 -5.56 -20.64 -20.60
C SER A 252 -4.59 -19.94 -19.65
N ARG A 253 -4.14 -18.76 -20.06
CA ARG A 253 -3.19 -17.93 -19.28
C ARG A 253 -3.72 -17.61 -17.88
N GLY A 254 -5.03 -17.52 -17.72
CA GLY A 254 -5.69 -17.25 -16.43
C GLY A 254 -5.56 -18.41 -15.45
N THR A 255 -5.74 -19.65 -15.91
CA THR A 255 -5.69 -20.83 -15.03
C THR A 255 -4.26 -21.19 -14.64
N ILE A 256 -3.28 -20.96 -15.52
CA ILE A 256 -1.85 -21.12 -15.20
C ILE A 256 -1.42 -20.11 -14.13
N ALA A 257 -1.87 -18.85 -14.24
CA ALA A 257 -1.60 -17.84 -13.22
C ALA A 257 -2.24 -18.19 -11.86
N ALA A 258 -3.47 -18.72 -11.87
CA ALA A 258 -4.15 -19.18 -10.65
C ALA A 258 -3.42 -20.34 -9.97
N MET A 259 -2.93 -21.33 -10.74
CA MET A 259 -2.12 -22.43 -10.19
C MET A 259 -0.79 -21.92 -9.63
N ALA A 260 -0.14 -20.95 -10.28
CA ALA A 260 1.08 -20.35 -9.76
C ALA A 260 0.83 -19.60 -8.43
N MET A 261 -0.25 -18.82 -8.33
CA MET A 261 -0.63 -18.16 -7.08
C MET A 261 -0.93 -19.16 -5.96
N ALA A 262 -1.70 -20.21 -6.26
CA ALA A 262 -1.97 -21.27 -5.28
C ALA A 262 -0.69 -21.97 -4.78
N SER A 263 0.31 -22.14 -5.65
CA SER A 263 1.62 -22.69 -5.24
C SER A 263 2.42 -21.74 -4.34
N ILE A 264 2.30 -20.42 -4.54
CA ILE A 264 2.94 -19.41 -3.70
C ILE A 264 2.25 -19.33 -2.34
N ASP A 265 0.92 -19.38 -2.31
CA ASP A 265 0.14 -19.36 -1.08
C ASP A 265 0.43 -20.60 -0.22
N ALA A 266 0.50 -21.78 -0.83
CA ALA A 266 0.90 -23.02 -0.16
C ALA A 266 2.33 -22.92 0.43
N ALA A 267 3.28 -22.33 -0.31
CA ALA A 267 4.63 -22.11 0.20
C ALA A 267 4.67 -21.09 1.37
N ALA A 268 3.79 -20.09 1.34
CA ALA A 268 3.65 -19.12 2.44
C ALA A 268 3.00 -19.74 3.68
N GLU A 269 2.09 -20.71 3.53
CA GLU A 269 1.51 -21.47 4.64
C GLU A 269 2.57 -22.30 5.36
N LEU A 270 3.43 -23.00 4.63
CA LEU A 270 4.54 -23.76 5.21
C LEU A 270 5.47 -22.87 6.04
N LYS A 271 5.85 -21.69 5.52
CA LYS A 271 6.68 -20.74 6.28
C LYS A 271 6.01 -20.19 7.54
N ARG A 272 4.68 -20.01 7.50
CA ARG A 272 3.90 -19.57 8.67
C ARG A 272 3.84 -20.67 9.73
N ALA A 273 3.72 -21.93 9.32
CA ALA A 273 3.79 -23.06 10.23
C ALA A 273 5.16 -23.16 10.90
N GLU A 274 6.25 -23.10 10.12
CA GLU A 274 7.63 -23.12 10.64
C GLU A 274 7.88 -21.98 11.64
N ALA A 275 7.46 -20.75 11.31
CA ALA A 275 7.61 -19.61 12.22
C ALA A 275 6.77 -19.78 13.50
N GLY A 276 5.61 -20.41 13.41
CA GLY A 276 4.77 -20.75 14.57
C GLY A 276 5.48 -21.76 15.49
N ASP A 277 6.09 -22.79 14.92
CA ASP A 277 6.85 -23.81 15.65
C ASP A 277 8.08 -23.23 16.35
N ASP A 278 8.79 -22.31 15.68
CA ASP A 278 9.93 -21.59 16.27
C ASP A 278 9.51 -20.72 17.45
N ILE A 279 8.36 -20.03 17.35
CA ILE A 279 7.80 -19.23 18.44
C ILE A 279 7.37 -20.13 19.59
N ALA A 280 6.71 -21.25 19.31
CA ALA A 280 6.27 -22.23 20.32
C ALA A 280 7.47 -22.81 21.08
N ARG A 281 8.57 -23.10 20.38
CA ARG A 281 9.82 -23.59 20.99
C ARG A 281 10.44 -22.54 21.92
N ARG A 282 10.53 -21.29 21.47
CA ARG A 282 11.03 -20.20 22.32
C ARG A 282 10.14 -19.92 23.51
N ALA A 283 8.82 -20.07 23.35
CA ALA A 283 7.88 -19.94 24.45
C ALA A 283 8.10 -21.04 25.49
N ALA A 284 8.29 -22.29 25.06
CA ALA A 284 8.60 -23.41 25.95
C ALA A 284 9.97 -23.26 26.65
N GLU A 285 10.99 -22.71 25.96
CA GLU A 285 12.30 -22.40 26.57
C GLU A 285 12.21 -21.27 27.62
N LEU A 286 11.32 -20.31 27.42
CA LEU A 286 11.11 -19.17 28.32
C LEU A 286 10.10 -19.45 29.43
N GLU A 287 9.35 -20.55 29.35
CA GLU A 287 8.38 -20.92 30.36
C GLU A 287 9.13 -21.42 31.61
N PRO A 288 9.04 -20.71 32.74
CA PRO A 288 9.73 -21.12 33.96
C PRO A 288 9.11 -22.42 34.47
N GLU A 289 9.93 -23.41 34.83
CA GLU A 289 9.45 -24.64 35.48
C GLU A 289 8.73 -24.28 36.79
N LEU A 290 7.41 -24.23 36.74
CA LEU A 290 6.58 -24.08 37.92
C LEU A 290 6.68 -25.39 38.71
N PRO A 291 7.01 -25.34 40.02
CA PRO A 291 7.05 -26.54 40.84
C PRO A 291 5.65 -27.17 40.84
N VAL A 292 5.58 -28.38 40.30
CA VAL A 292 4.37 -29.21 40.35
C VAL A 292 4.09 -29.48 41.82
N ILE A 293 3.04 -28.84 42.35
CA ILE A 293 2.44 -29.24 43.61
C ILE A 293 1.84 -30.61 43.37
N THR A 294 2.63 -31.65 43.62
CA THR A 294 2.08 -32.99 43.82
C THR A 294 1.12 -32.85 45.00
N PRO A 295 -0.19 -33.12 44.81
CA PRO A 295 -1.07 -33.18 45.96
C PRO A 295 -0.47 -34.23 46.89
N ALA A 296 -0.09 -33.79 48.10
CA ALA A 296 0.38 -34.68 49.14
C ALA A 296 -0.60 -35.85 49.20
N ALA A 297 -0.08 -37.07 49.08
CA ALA A 297 -0.86 -38.28 49.15
C ALA A 297 -1.65 -38.29 50.47
N ALA A 298 -2.87 -37.76 50.42
CA ALA A 298 -3.88 -37.95 51.42
C ALA A 298 -4.22 -39.43 51.37
N SER A 299 -3.51 -40.17 52.21
CA SER A 299 -3.86 -41.44 52.84
C SER A 299 -4.78 -42.33 51.99
N ALA A 300 -4.26 -43.49 51.58
CA ALA A 300 -4.97 -44.61 50.94
C ALA A 300 -6.18 -45.20 51.74
N SER A 301 -6.65 -44.48 52.76
CA SER A 301 -7.91 -44.68 53.46
C SER A 301 -9.07 -43.86 52.85
N ALA A 302 -8.81 -42.66 52.32
CA ALA A 302 -9.85 -41.80 51.73
C ALA A 302 -10.21 -42.19 50.27
N ALA A 303 -9.29 -42.85 49.55
CA ALA A 303 -9.54 -43.34 48.20
C ALA A 303 -10.47 -44.57 48.19
N ARG A 304 -10.51 -45.39 49.26
CA ARG A 304 -11.44 -46.51 49.38
C ARG A 304 -12.87 -46.04 49.66
N THR A 305 -13.05 -45.07 50.56
CA THR A 305 -14.36 -44.48 50.85
C THR A 305 -14.89 -43.63 49.68
N ARG A 306 -14.02 -43.02 48.87
CA ARG A 306 -14.45 -42.28 47.66
C ARG A 306 -14.71 -43.20 46.46
N SER A 307 -13.98 -44.31 46.32
CA SER A 307 -14.27 -45.32 45.28
C SER A 307 -15.60 -46.04 45.53
N GLU A 308 -15.92 -46.33 46.80
CA GLU A 308 -17.20 -46.92 47.20
C GLU A 308 -18.38 -45.93 47.07
N ALA A 309 -18.13 -44.63 47.29
CA ALA A 309 -19.13 -43.57 47.03
C ALA A 309 -19.27 -43.21 45.53
N ALA A 310 -18.21 -43.33 44.73
CA ALA A 310 -18.23 -43.10 43.28
C ALA A 310 -18.89 -44.26 42.53
N ALA A 311 -18.70 -45.51 42.98
CA ALA A 311 -19.43 -46.66 42.45
C ALA A 311 -20.94 -46.59 42.71
N MET A 312 -21.39 -45.75 43.65
CA MET A 312 -22.80 -45.53 43.96
C MET A 312 -23.39 -44.26 43.31
N HIS A 313 -22.62 -43.55 42.47
CA HIS A 313 -23.06 -42.32 41.78
C HIS A 313 -23.00 -42.39 40.25
N ASP A 314 -22.66 -43.54 39.67
CA ASP A 314 -22.65 -43.77 38.21
C ASP A 314 -24.05 -43.96 37.61
N ASP A 315 -25.13 -43.85 38.40
CA ASP A 315 -26.52 -44.04 37.96
C ASP A 315 -27.32 -42.73 37.88
N VAL A 316 -26.64 -41.59 37.68
CA VAL A 316 -27.29 -40.30 37.38
C VAL A 316 -27.23 -40.08 35.87
N PRO A 317 -28.37 -39.97 35.15
CA PRO A 317 -28.35 -39.73 33.72
C PRO A 317 -27.69 -38.38 33.43
N ALA A 318 -26.58 -38.40 32.68
CA ALA A 318 -25.88 -37.20 32.26
C ALA A 318 -26.86 -36.24 31.59
N SER A 319 -26.99 -35.01 32.13
CA SER A 319 -28.01 -34.08 31.66
C SER A 319 -27.79 -33.75 30.17
N PRO A 320 -28.86 -33.66 29.35
CA PRO A 320 -28.75 -33.42 27.91
C PRO A 320 -28.03 -32.12 27.53
N TYR A 321 -27.90 -31.20 28.47
CA TYR A 321 -27.26 -29.90 28.29
C TYR A 321 -25.75 -29.92 28.56
N ALA A 322 -25.20 -31.00 29.12
CA ALA A 322 -23.77 -31.12 29.41
C ALA A 322 -22.89 -31.09 28.14
N ARG A 323 -23.47 -31.36 26.96
CA ARG A 323 -22.80 -31.32 25.66
C ARG A 323 -23.08 -30.06 24.84
N MET A 324 -23.88 -29.13 25.36
CA MET A 324 -24.30 -27.95 24.60
C MET A 324 -23.20 -26.87 24.68
N GLY A 325 -22.33 -26.83 23.67
CA GLY A 325 -21.23 -25.86 23.57
C GLY A 325 -19.83 -26.49 23.40
N ILE A 326 -19.72 -27.82 23.48
CA ILE A 326 -18.52 -28.55 23.09
C ILE A 326 -18.65 -28.87 21.60
N ILE A 327 -17.93 -28.12 20.78
CA ILE A 327 -17.70 -28.48 19.38
C ILE A 327 -16.42 -29.31 19.42
N ASP A 328 -16.54 -30.63 19.34
CA ASP A 328 -15.38 -31.48 19.11
C ASP A 328 -14.69 -31.02 17.83
N ASP A 329 -13.36 -30.88 17.87
CA ASP A 329 -12.56 -30.41 16.75
C ASP A 329 -12.96 -31.17 15.48
N ALA A 330 -13.48 -30.43 14.50
CA ALA A 330 -13.85 -30.97 13.20
C ALA A 330 -12.57 -31.36 12.45
N ARG A 331 -12.03 -32.54 12.77
CA ARG A 331 -11.07 -33.24 11.90
C ARG A 331 -11.79 -33.53 10.58
N PRO A 332 -11.30 -33.03 9.44
CA PRO A 332 -11.85 -33.39 8.14
C PRO A 332 -11.71 -34.91 7.96
N GLY A 333 -12.84 -35.59 7.74
CA GLY A 333 -12.98 -37.05 7.78
C GLY A 333 -12.31 -37.84 6.65
N PHE A 334 -11.12 -37.45 6.19
CA PHE A 334 -10.31 -38.26 5.27
C PHE A 334 -8.84 -38.18 5.67
N GLU A 335 -8.46 -38.95 6.70
CA GLU A 335 -7.05 -39.06 7.12
C GLU A 335 -6.19 -39.88 6.13
N ASP A 336 -6.78 -40.57 5.13
CA ASP A 336 -6.00 -41.30 4.13
C ASP A 336 -6.65 -41.30 2.72
N LEU A 337 -6.27 -40.30 1.93
CA LEU A 337 -6.64 -40.14 0.52
C LEU A 337 -6.01 -41.22 -0.38
N ASP A 338 -4.85 -41.76 0.01
CA ASP A 338 -4.10 -42.74 -0.78
C ASP A 338 -4.79 -44.11 -0.78
N ALA A 339 -5.43 -44.48 0.33
CA ALA A 339 -6.26 -45.68 0.41
C ALA A 339 -7.45 -45.62 -0.58
N VAL A 340 -8.08 -44.45 -0.72
CA VAL A 340 -9.23 -44.23 -1.63
C VAL A 340 -8.80 -44.34 -3.10
N LEU A 341 -7.67 -43.71 -3.45
CA LEU A 341 -7.14 -43.78 -4.81
C LEU A 341 -6.64 -45.18 -5.18
N ARG A 342 -6.13 -45.94 -4.22
CA ARG A 342 -5.73 -47.35 -4.40
C ARG A 342 -6.94 -48.24 -4.67
N ARG A 343 -8.04 -48.07 -3.92
CA ARG A 343 -9.31 -48.79 -4.15
C ARG A 343 -9.87 -48.52 -5.54
N ARG A 344 -9.82 -47.26 -6.00
CA ARG A 344 -10.26 -46.89 -7.35
C ARG A 344 -9.42 -47.55 -8.45
N ARG A 345 -8.09 -47.63 -8.28
CA ARG A 345 -7.20 -48.30 -9.26
C ARG A 345 -7.38 -49.82 -9.32
N GLN A 346 -7.93 -50.44 -8.27
CA GLN A 346 -8.25 -51.87 -8.26
C GLN A 346 -9.65 -52.18 -8.81
N ALA A 347 -10.50 -51.16 -8.98
CA ALA A 347 -11.88 -51.29 -9.40
C ALA A 347 -12.13 -50.87 -10.88
N GLY A 348 -11.07 -50.64 -11.65
CA GLY A 348 -11.09 -50.42 -13.10
C GLY A 348 -10.06 -51.29 -13.78
#